data_AF-A0A4P5X0Q5-F1
#
_entry.id   AF-A0A4P5X0Q5-F1
#
_cell.length_a   1.000
_cell.length_b   1.000
_cell.length_c   1.000
_cell.angle_alpha   90.00
_cell.angle_beta   90.00
_cell.angle_gamma   90.00
#
_symmetry.space_group_name_H-M   'P 1'
#
loop_
_entity.id
_entity.type
_entity.pdbx_description
1 polymer ?
#
loop_
_entity_poly.entity_id
_entity_poly.type
_entity_poly.pdbx_seq_one_letter_code
_entity_poly.pdbx_strand_id
1 'polypeptide(L)'
;MTPSGGAKPNPFIADWVVLVYNPPLWQEFRRARFVGSYDSGVWSVLSVKGNASKPEVSARLADYFHRNGYVRRIDAVRRAEEGQFYKKGAEVRLVANSRAELAEIRRLLRQAGLEPGRPFAKGRQWRQPLYGVAAVARFLALVEDA
;
A
#
# COMPACT_ATOMS: atom_id res chain seq x y z
N MET A 1 -29.44 22.88 -21.98
CA MET A 1 -29.11 22.84 -20.54
C MET A 1 -28.90 21.40 -20.11
N THR A 2 -27.64 21.00 -19.94
CA THR A 2 -27.18 19.85 -19.14
C THR A 2 -25.64 19.97 -19.09
N PRO A 3 -25.01 20.04 -17.90
CA PRO A 3 -23.56 20.05 -17.81
C PRO A 3 -23.06 18.62 -17.60
N SER A 4 -22.38 18.03 -18.59
CA SER A 4 -21.58 16.81 -18.39
C SER A 4 -20.11 17.21 -18.22
N GLY A 5 -19.79 17.76 -17.05
CA GLY A 5 -18.41 17.94 -16.61
C GLY A 5 -17.81 16.58 -16.29
N GLY A 6 -17.29 15.89 -17.31
CA GLY A 6 -16.47 14.71 -17.13
C GLY A 6 -15.25 15.07 -16.30
N ALA A 7 -15.19 14.58 -15.06
CA ALA A 7 -14.01 14.70 -14.22
C ALA A 7 -12.83 14.06 -14.97
N LYS A 8 -11.83 14.88 -15.32
CA LYS A 8 -10.59 14.38 -15.90
C LYS A 8 -9.92 13.47 -14.86
N PRO A 9 -9.42 12.28 -15.25
CA PRO A 9 -8.69 11.43 -14.32
C PRO A 9 -7.49 12.20 -13.76
N ASN A 10 -7.33 12.12 -12.45
CA ASN A 10 -6.27 12.77 -11.71
C ASN A 10 -4.89 12.22 -12.18
N PRO A 11 -3.99 13.05 -12.72
CA PRO A 11 -2.71 12.59 -13.28
C PRO A 11 -1.72 12.00 -12.23
N PHE A 12 -2.10 11.95 -10.95
CA PHE A 12 -1.32 11.26 -9.91
C PHE A 12 -1.57 9.74 -9.84
N ILE A 13 -2.51 9.21 -10.62
CA ILE A 13 -2.83 7.78 -10.71
C ILE A 13 -1.99 7.15 -11.83
N ALA A 14 -0.68 7.08 -11.63
CA ALA A 14 0.20 6.30 -12.49
C ALA A 14 0.31 4.87 -11.91
N ASP A 15 -0.17 3.90 -12.70
CA ASP A 15 0.05 2.46 -12.65
C ASP A 15 0.85 1.94 -11.45
N TRP A 16 0.15 1.29 -10.51
CA TRP A 16 0.79 0.48 -9.48
C TRP A 16 1.30 -0.83 -10.08
N VAL A 17 2.34 -0.76 -10.91
CA VAL A 17 3.17 -1.92 -11.22
C VAL A 17 4.15 -2.10 -10.06
N VAL A 18 3.83 -3.04 -9.18
CA VAL A 18 4.84 -3.60 -8.27
C VAL A 18 5.85 -4.32 -9.16
N LEU A 19 6.96 -3.65 -9.48
CA LEU A 19 8.14 -4.27 -10.09
C LEU A 19 8.74 -5.24 -9.05
N VAL A 20 8.24 -6.47 -9.03
CA VAL A 20 9.00 -7.59 -8.50
C VAL A 20 10.10 -7.88 -9.53
N TYR A 21 11.30 -7.40 -9.28
CA TYR A 21 12.46 -7.66 -10.12
C TYR A 21 12.74 -9.18 -10.14
N ASN A 22 12.59 -9.80 -11.31
CA ASN A 22 13.04 -11.16 -11.61
C ASN A 22 13.66 -11.17 -13.03
N PRO A 23 14.99 -11.04 -13.17
CA PRO A 23 15.64 -11.26 -14.45
C PRO A 23 15.94 -12.75 -14.67
N PRO A 24 15.90 -13.28 -15.92
CA PRO A 24 15.58 -12.62 -17.19
C PRO A 24 14.35 -13.25 -17.88
N LEU A 25 13.44 -12.42 -18.41
CA LEU A 25 12.69 -12.61 -19.67
C LEU A 25 11.50 -11.61 -19.69
N TRP A 26 11.44 -10.81 -20.74
CA TRP A 26 10.36 -9.87 -20.98
C TRP A 26 9.16 -10.56 -21.65
N GLN A 27 7.97 -9.98 -21.41
CA GLN A 27 6.65 -10.24 -21.99
C GLN A 27 5.76 -11.25 -21.26
N GLU A 28 5.05 -10.76 -20.22
CA GLU A 28 3.57 -10.80 -20.11
C GLU A 28 3.13 -10.16 -18.77
N PHE A 29 2.32 -9.11 -18.84
CA PHE A 29 1.70 -8.50 -17.66
C PHE A 29 0.36 -9.18 -17.37
N ARG A 30 0.32 -10.09 -16.37
CA ARG A 30 -0.94 -10.57 -15.76
C ARG A 30 -0.83 -10.64 -14.23
N ARG A 31 -1.89 -10.18 -13.57
CA ARG A 31 -2.12 -10.21 -12.11
C ARG A 31 -2.41 -11.66 -11.65
N ALA A 32 -1.55 -12.27 -10.82
CA ALA A 32 -1.87 -13.30 -9.81
C ALA A 32 -0.58 -13.96 -9.25
N ARG A 33 -0.61 -14.49 -8.01
CA ARG A 33 0.32 -15.55 -7.57
C ARG A 33 -0.44 -16.73 -6.98
N PHE A 34 -0.04 -17.90 -7.47
CA PHE A 34 -0.57 -19.24 -7.27
C PHE A 34 0.07 -20.00 -6.10
N VAL A 35 -0.69 -20.88 -5.44
CA VAL A 35 -0.18 -22.08 -4.76
C VAL A 35 -1.24 -23.20 -4.83
N GLY A 36 -0.93 -24.29 -5.54
CA GLY A 36 -1.74 -25.52 -5.64
C GLY A 36 -1.11 -26.51 -6.62
N SER A 37 -1.14 -27.80 -6.28
CA SER A 37 -0.38 -28.93 -6.86
C SER A 37 -0.44 -29.09 -8.38
N TYR A 38 0.62 -29.67 -8.95
CA TYR A 38 0.77 -29.99 -10.37
C TYR A 38 -0.03 -31.25 -10.73
N ASP A 39 -1.34 -31.09 -10.96
CA ASP A 39 -2.13 -32.08 -11.69
C ASP A 39 -3.21 -31.35 -12.51
N SER A 40 -3.24 -31.63 -13.81
CA SER A 40 -4.30 -31.28 -14.79
C SER A 40 -4.51 -29.83 -15.28
N GLY A 41 -3.55 -28.90 -15.16
CA GLY A 41 -3.46 -27.76 -16.11
C GLY A 41 -4.59 -26.72 -16.12
N VAL A 42 -5.44 -26.66 -15.09
CA VAL A 42 -6.49 -25.63 -14.94
C VAL A 42 -6.31 -24.92 -13.60
N TRP A 43 -6.07 -23.60 -13.67
CA TRP A 43 -5.85 -22.75 -12.51
C TRP A 43 -7.17 -22.25 -11.92
N SER A 44 -7.62 -22.82 -10.80
CA SER A 44 -8.68 -22.22 -9.99
C SER A 44 -8.10 -21.21 -8.99
N VAL A 45 -8.60 -19.97 -9.03
CA VAL A 45 -8.25 -18.91 -8.08
C VAL A 45 -8.94 -19.20 -6.74
N LEU A 46 -8.19 -19.66 -5.74
CA LEU A 46 -8.63 -19.60 -4.36
C LEU A 46 -8.58 -18.14 -3.90
N SER A 47 -9.75 -17.52 -3.82
CA SER A 47 -9.96 -16.24 -3.16
C SER A 47 -9.34 -16.28 -1.77
N VAL A 48 -8.20 -15.60 -1.60
CA VAL A 48 -7.76 -15.21 -0.26
C VAL A 48 -8.78 -14.18 0.19
N LYS A 49 -9.86 -14.64 0.83
CA LYS A 49 -10.68 -13.81 1.72
C LYS A 49 -9.80 -13.39 2.89
N GLY A 50 -8.80 -12.55 2.61
CA GLY A 50 -8.04 -11.84 3.62
C GLY A 50 -9.06 -10.96 4.33
N ASN A 51 -9.31 -11.28 5.60
CA ASN A 51 -10.30 -10.66 6.48
C ASN A 51 -10.58 -9.21 6.06
N ALA A 52 -11.67 -9.00 5.32
CA ALA A 52 -12.02 -7.68 4.82
C ALA A 52 -12.15 -6.79 6.07
N SER A 53 -11.29 -5.78 6.20
CA SER A 53 -11.44 -4.87 7.33
C SER A 53 -12.83 -4.25 7.23
N LYS A 54 -13.45 -4.02 8.39
CA LYS A 54 -14.75 -3.37 8.43
C LYS A 54 -14.68 -2.06 7.63
N PRO A 55 -15.69 -1.70 6.82
CA PRO A 55 -15.67 -0.48 6.00
C PRO A 55 -15.34 0.78 6.82
N GLU A 56 -15.83 0.85 8.06
CA GLU A 56 -15.52 1.93 9.01
C GLU A 56 -14.02 2.06 9.32
N VAL A 57 -13.27 0.95 9.38
CA VAL A 57 -11.83 0.96 9.64
C VAL A 57 -11.09 1.48 8.41
N SER A 58 -11.48 1.00 7.22
CA SER A 58 -10.89 1.43 5.95
C SER A 58 -11.10 2.93 5.72
N ALA A 59 -12.34 3.41 5.88
CA ALA A 59 -12.68 4.83 5.72
C ALA A 59 -11.87 5.72 6.68
N ARG A 60 -11.74 5.33 7.95
CA ARG A 60 -10.96 6.12 8.92
C ARG A 60 -9.46 6.12 8.61
N LEU A 61 -8.91 5.00 8.12
CA LEU A 61 -7.52 4.97 7.66
C LEU A 61 -7.31 5.81 6.40
N ALA A 62 -8.29 5.81 5.49
CA ALA A 62 -8.30 6.66 4.29
C ALA A 62 -8.33 8.14 4.66
N ASP A 63 -9.16 8.55 5.63
CA ASP A 63 -9.18 9.94 6.14
C ASP A 63 -7.79 10.39 6.59
N TYR A 64 -7.11 9.56 7.41
CA TYR A 64 -5.75 9.87 7.88
C TYR A 64 -4.73 9.91 6.75
N PHE A 65 -4.88 9.04 5.75
CA PHE A 65 -3.98 8.99 4.60
C PHE A 65 -4.18 10.19 3.66
N HIS A 66 -5.42 10.52 3.29
CA HIS A 66 -5.72 11.62 2.38
C HIS A 66 -5.46 12.99 3.02
N ARG A 67 -5.58 13.11 4.35
CA ARG A 67 -5.25 14.35 5.06
C ARG A 67 -3.80 14.78 4.84
N ASN A 68 -2.85 13.86 4.99
CA ASN A 68 -1.41 14.17 4.96
C ASN A 68 -0.48 12.93 5.00
N GLY A 69 -1.00 11.74 4.72
CA GLY A 69 -0.20 10.54 4.54
C GLY A 69 0.60 10.58 3.23
N TYR A 70 1.66 9.78 3.15
CA TYR A 70 2.45 9.65 1.92
C TYR A 70 3.18 8.32 1.84
N VAL A 71 3.52 7.95 0.61
CA VAL A 71 4.27 6.73 0.30
C VAL A 71 5.70 7.10 -0.06
N ARG A 72 6.68 6.44 0.57
CA ARG A 72 8.03 6.37 0.02
C ARG A 72 8.11 5.14 -0.87
N ARG A 73 8.26 5.39 -2.18
CA ARG A 73 8.53 4.36 -3.17
C ARG A 73 10.01 3.96 -3.15
N ILE A 74 10.29 2.73 -3.56
CA ILE A 74 11.64 2.30 -3.87
C ILE A 74 12.07 3.04 -5.13
N ASP A 75 13.26 3.62 -5.11
CA ASP A 75 13.88 4.23 -6.27
C ASP A 75 14.59 3.14 -7.07
N ALA A 76 14.02 2.77 -8.21
CA ALA A 76 14.50 1.65 -9.02
C ALA A 76 15.89 1.92 -9.62
N VAL A 77 16.16 3.16 -10.03
CA VAL A 77 17.45 3.56 -10.61
C VAL A 77 18.53 3.42 -9.56
N ARG A 78 18.31 4.03 -8.39
CA ARG A 78 19.27 3.92 -7.28
C ARG A 78 19.44 2.50 -6.77
N ARG A 79 18.36 1.71 -6.75
CA ARG A 79 18.45 0.30 -6.35
C ARG A 79 19.31 -0.51 -7.32
N ALA A 80 19.24 -0.21 -8.62
CA ALA A 80 20.08 -0.86 -9.62
C ALA A 80 21.55 -0.42 -9.52
N GLU A 81 21.80 0.88 -9.32
CA GLU A 81 23.15 1.45 -9.23
C GLU A 81 23.87 1.07 -7.93
N GLU A 82 23.20 1.17 -6.78
CA GLU A 82 23.81 1.00 -5.46
C GLU A 82 23.68 -0.45 -4.92
N GLY A 83 22.84 -1.29 -5.54
CA GLY A 83 22.60 -2.67 -5.13
C GLY A 83 22.29 -2.81 -3.64
N GLN A 84 23.16 -3.53 -2.91
CA GLN A 84 23.02 -3.77 -1.47
C GLN A 84 23.25 -2.52 -0.60
N PHE A 85 23.89 -1.48 -1.13
CA PHE A 85 24.09 -0.22 -0.40
C PHE A 85 22.81 0.62 -0.31
N TYR A 86 21.84 0.39 -1.20
CA TYR A 86 20.52 1.02 -1.11
C TYR A 86 19.67 0.36 -0.02
N LYS A 87 19.63 0.97 1.17
CA LYS A 87 18.92 0.42 2.35
C LYS A 87 17.45 0.85 2.47
N LYS A 88 16.91 1.60 1.52
CA LYS A 88 15.54 2.15 1.61
C LYS A 88 14.53 1.14 1.08
N GLY A 89 13.51 0.84 1.88
CA GLY A 89 12.36 0.04 1.47
C GLY A 89 11.10 0.88 1.20
N ALA A 90 10.10 0.22 0.61
CA ALA A 90 8.75 0.75 0.48
C ALA A 90 8.14 1.03 1.86
N GLU A 91 7.52 2.19 2.01
CA GLU A 91 6.94 2.62 3.28
C GLU A 91 5.71 3.50 3.05
N VAL A 92 4.64 3.28 3.81
CA VAL A 92 3.56 4.26 4.01
C VAL A 92 3.82 4.98 5.31
N ARG A 93 3.63 6.30 5.34
CA ARG A 93 3.68 7.11 6.55
C ARG A 93 2.35 7.80 6.76
N LEU A 94 1.70 7.47 7.89
CA LEU A 94 0.55 8.20 8.39
C LEU A 94 1.00 9.27 9.37
N VAL A 95 0.27 10.39 9.38
CA VAL A 95 0.60 11.55 10.20
C VAL A 95 -0.48 11.72 11.27
N ALA A 96 -0.04 11.77 12.53
CA ALA A 96 -0.87 12.11 13.68
C ALA A 96 -0.47 13.46 14.26
N ASN A 97 -1.45 14.30 14.58
CA ASN A 97 -1.28 15.60 15.23
C ASN A 97 -1.12 15.48 16.75
N SER A 98 -1.49 14.34 17.33
CA SER A 98 -1.42 14.10 18.77
C SER A 98 -1.04 12.64 19.07
N ARG A 99 -0.70 12.35 20.33
CA ARG A 99 -0.50 10.96 20.79
C ARG A 99 -1.80 10.14 20.74
N ALA A 100 -2.96 10.78 20.93
CA ALA A 100 -4.25 10.13 20.85
C ALA A 100 -4.57 9.68 19.42
N GLU A 101 -4.38 10.57 18.43
CA GLU A 101 -4.51 10.19 17.01
C GLU A 101 -3.52 9.08 16.63
N LEU A 102 -2.28 9.13 17.13
CA LEU A 102 -1.30 8.08 16.88
C LEU A 102 -1.77 6.72 17.41
N ALA A 103 -2.32 6.70 18.63
CA ALA A 103 -2.87 5.48 19.23
C ALA A 103 -4.07 4.95 18.42
N GLU A 104 -4.96 5.82 17.95
CA GLU A 104 -6.08 5.46 17.09
C GLU A 104 -5.60 4.85 15.77
N ILE A 105 -4.68 5.52 15.06
CA ILE A 105 -4.10 5.00 13.80
C ILE A 105 -3.53 3.59 14.03
N ARG A 106 -2.74 3.39 15.09
CA ARG A 106 -2.15 2.07 15.40
C ARG A 106 -3.20 1.01 15.68
N ARG A 107 -4.29 1.36 16.37
CA ARG A 107 -5.41 0.46 16.63
C ARG A 107 -6.11 0.07 15.32
N LEU A 108 -6.40 1.05 14.46
CA LEU A 108 -7.05 0.83 13.16
C LEU A 108 -6.19 -0.05 12.24
N LEU A 109 -4.88 0.20 12.17
CA LEU A 109 -3.96 -0.63 11.39
C LEU A 109 -3.98 -2.09 11.82
N ARG A 110 -3.95 -2.36 13.12
CA ARG A 110 -4.05 -3.73 13.66
C ARG A 110 -5.41 -4.36 13.37
N GLN A 111 -6.50 -3.60 13.46
CA GLN A 111 -7.84 -4.06 13.08
C GLN A 111 -7.93 -4.40 11.58
N ALA A 112 -7.17 -3.72 10.73
CA ALA A 112 -7.03 -4.06 9.31
C ALA A 112 -6.02 -5.20 9.04
N GLY A 113 -5.49 -5.84 10.09
CA GLY A 113 -4.49 -6.91 9.96
C GLY A 113 -3.16 -6.42 9.37
N LEU A 114 -2.79 -5.16 9.63
CA LEU A 114 -1.51 -4.56 9.26
C LEU A 114 -0.67 -4.33 10.53
N GLU A 115 0.63 -4.63 10.45
CA GLU A 115 1.54 -4.43 11.58
C GLU A 115 2.19 -3.03 11.51
N PRO A 116 1.86 -2.11 12.44
CA PRO A 116 2.45 -0.77 12.45
C PRO A 116 3.92 -0.81 12.90
N GLY A 117 4.80 -0.15 12.14
CA GLY A 117 6.19 0.05 12.54
C GLY A 117 6.36 0.95 13.77
N ARG A 118 7.61 1.21 14.16
CA ARG A 118 7.93 2.09 15.29
C ARG A 118 7.62 3.54 14.94
N PRO A 119 6.74 4.23 15.69
CA PRO A 119 6.45 5.63 15.42
C PRO A 119 7.59 6.55 15.87
N PHE A 120 7.66 7.73 15.26
CA PHE A 120 8.64 8.76 15.63
C PHE A 120 8.03 10.16 15.54
N ALA A 121 8.55 11.09 16.33
CA ALA A 121 8.13 12.49 16.31
C ALA A 121 8.81 13.24 15.16
N LYS A 122 8.08 14.16 14.52
CA LYS A 122 8.60 15.14 13.57
C LYS A 122 7.94 16.48 13.82
N GLY A 123 8.67 17.42 14.42
CA GLY A 123 8.11 18.67 14.93
C GLY A 123 7.03 18.40 15.98
N ARG A 124 5.87 19.03 15.86
CA ARG A 124 4.71 18.85 16.75
C ARG A 124 3.81 17.65 16.38
N GLN A 125 4.21 16.85 15.39
CA GLN A 125 3.43 15.73 14.88
C GLN A 125 4.18 14.40 15.09
N TRP A 126 3.43 13.32 14.89
CA TRP A 126 3.92 11.95 14.89
C TRP A 126 3.83 11.33 13.50
N ARG A 127 4.75 10.43 13.20
CA ARG A 127 4.76 9.61 11.99
C ARG A 127 4.60 8.16 12.40
N GLN A 128 3.57 7.51 11.86
CA GLN A 128 3.35 6.08 12.00
C GLN A 128 3.74 5.39 10.69
N PRO A 129 4.89 4.70 10.63
CA PRO A 129 5.31 3.99 9.44
C PRO A 129 4.62 2.62 9.31
N LEU A 130 4.45 2.17 8.07
CA LEU A 130 4.18 0.79 7.66
C LEU A 130 5.27 0.39 6.66
N TYR A 131 6.00 -0.68 6.94
CA TYR A 131 7.16 -1.10 6.15
C TYR A 131 6.84 -2.31 5.28
N GLY A 132 7.50 -2.35 4.11
CA GLY A 132 7.51 -3.53 3.25
C GLY A 132 6.50 -3.45 2.12
N VAL A 133 6.89 -3.97 0.96
CA VAL A 133 6.12 -3.88 -0.29
C VAL A 133 4.72 -4.47 -0.13
N ALA A 134 4.60 -5.63 0.52
CA ALA A 134 3.31 -6.29 0.73
C ALA A 134 2.37 -5.49 1.65
N ALA A 135 2.88 -4.93 2.74
CA ALA A 135 2.08 -4.13 3.67
C ALA A 135 1.64 -2.81 3.02
N VAL A 136 2.53 -2.16 2.26
CA VAL A 136 2.21 -0.95 1.49
C VAL A 136 1.12 -1.23 0.46
N ALA A 137 1.25 -2.30 -0.34
CA ALA A 137 0.25 -2.65 -1.35
C ALA A 137 -1.12 -2.95 -0.71
N ARG A 138 -1.14 -3.73 0.38
CA ARG A 138 -2.39 -4.02 1.12
C ARG A 138 -3.03 -2.76 1.68
N PHE A 139 -2.25 -1.86 2.27
CA PHE A 139 -2.76 -0.61 2.80
C PHE A 139 -3.37 0.27 1.70
N LEU A 140 -2.70 0.37 0.55
CA LEU A 140 -3.19 1.20 -0.56
C LEU A 140 -4.50 0.66 -1.14
N ALA A 141 -4.60 -0.64 -1.37
CA ALA A 141 -5.86 -1.26 -1.78
C ALA A 141 -6.98 -0.98 -0.76
N LEU A 142 -6.66 -1.04 0.54
CA LEU A 142 -7.62 -0.79 1.61
C LEU A 142 -8.23 0.61 1.56
N VAL A 143 -7.45 1.63 1.23
CA VAL A 143 -7.89 3.04 1.24
C VAL A 143 -8.40 3.52 -0.11
N GLU A 144 -8.10 2.80 -1.19
CA GLU A 144 -8.70 3.03 -2.52
C GLU A 144 -10.15 2.51 -2.58
N ASP A 145 -10.46 1.43 -1.86
CA ASP A 145 -11.79 0.81 -1.79
C ASP A 145 -12.72 1.41 -0.70
N ALA A 146 -12.29 2.49 -0.04
CA ALA A 146 -12.92 3.03 1.18
C ALA A 146 -13.93 4.17 0.94
#